data_AF-A0AA96SU36-F1
#
_entry.id   AF-A0AA96SU36-F1
#
_cell.length_a   1.000
_cell.length_b   1.000
_cell.length_c   1.000
_cell.angle_alpha   90.00
_cell.angle_beta   90.00
_cell.angle_gamma   90.00
#
_symmetry.space_group_name_H-M   'P 1'
#
loop_
_entity.id
_entity.type
_entity.pdbx_description
1 polymer ?
#
loop_
_entity_poly.entity_id
_entity_poly.type
_entity_poly.pdbx_seq_one_letter_code
_entity_poly.pdbx_strand_id
1 'polypeptide(L)'
;MSAHSQPLWQPPAITPVDPQIAAGIRAVIDGKAKPPGSLGRIEDLALQLGMIRHPGEPRGDNAVLLVFAGDHGLVAEGVSQYPSAVTVAMVMTYLAGRATANAFATANNIDVRVIDIGVAAELPVHPKLIDAKVRMGTANAAREPAMTAEQAADALSRGYRIAVGEIKAGVDIIALGEMGIGNTASSALVVHRLAPAPLDDCIGIGAGQDDAGMARKREAITKAAARSNATAPLDVLAEFGGLEIAGMAGAILGAASQRRPVIIDGFISSAAALLAVRLSPAARDYCVFAHRSAERGHDIVLNALDATPLLDLGLRLGEGTGALLAVPLVRAAARMLTDVASLDDVLAGKI
;
A
#
# COMPACT_ATOMS: atom_id res chain seq x y z
N MET A 1 -11.12 40.50 -3.45
CA MET A 1 -10.35 39.85 -2.38
C MET A 1 -10.70 38.37 -2.40
N SER A 2 -9.88 37.57 -3.08
CA SER A 2 -10.06 36.12 -3.16
C SER A 2 -9.75 35.53 -1.79
N ALA A 3 -10.76 35.04 -1.08
CA ALA A 3 -10.56 34.21 0.09
C ALA A 3 -9.80 32.96 -0.37
N HIS A 4 -8.51 32.87 -0.04
CA HIS A 4 -7.76 31.63 -0.18
C HIS A 4 -8.38 30.62 0.78
N SER A 5 -9.31 29.81 0.29
CA SER A 5 -9.81 28.64 1.01
C SER A 5 -8.60 27.79 1.35
N GLN A 6 -8.37 27.57 2.64
CA GLN A 6 -7.37 26.59 3.06
C GLN A 6 -7.72 25.25 2.40
N PRO A 7 -6.73 24.52 1.87
CA PRO A 7 -7.00 23.21 1.28
C PRO A 7 -7.58 22.30 2.37
N LEU A 8 -8.62 21.56 2.01
CA LEU A 8 -9.41 20.71 2.91
C LEU A 8 -8.55 19.69 3.67
N TRP A 9 -7.43 19.30 3.06
CA TRP A 9 -6.44 18.41 3.65
C TRP A 9 -5.06 18.74 3.07
N GLN A 10 -4.02 18.61 3.88
CA GLN A 10 -2.64 18.74 3.44
C GLN A 10 -1.84 17.49 3.83
N PRO A 11 -0.96 16.99 2.95
CA PRO A 11 -0.08 15.90 3.30
C PRO A 11 0.88 16.34 4.42
N PRO A 12 1.32 15.41 5.28
CA PRO A 12 2.34 15.71 6.28
C PRO A 12 3.64 16.14 5.59
N ALA A 13 4.45 16.92 6.28
CA ALA A 13 5.83 17.15 5.86
C ALA A 13 6.59 15.82 5.89
N ILE A 14 7.10 15.40 4.74
CA ILE A 14 7.94 14.20 4.60
C ILE A 14 9.32 14.67 4.18
N THR A 15 10.32 14.35 5.00
CA THR A 15 11.72 14.61 4.66
C THR A 15 12.13 13.63 3.56
N PRO A 16 12.64 14.09 2.40
CA PRO A 16 13.23 13.19 1.42
C PRO A 16 14.41 12.42 2.02
N VAL A 17 14.73 11.23 1.49
CA VAL A 17 16.00 10.60 1.87
C VAL A 17 17.16 11.41 1.30
N ASP A 18 18.24 11.54 2.05
CA ASP A 18 19.40 12.30 1.59
C ASP A 18 20.20 11.45 0.57
N PRO A 19 20.34 11.88 -0.69
CA PRO A 19 21.14 11.13 -1.66
C PRO A 19 22.64 11.14 -1.34
N GLN A 20 23.14 12.12 -0.57
CA GLN A 20 24.56 12.28 -0.27
C GLN A 20 25.10 11.16 0.64
N ILE A 21 24.25 10.58 1.50
CA ILE A 21 24.65 9.48 2.38
C ILE A 21 24.69 8.11 1.68
N ALA A 22 24.14 7.99 0.46
CA ALA A 22 24.03 6.71 -0.23
C ALA A 22 25.39 6.06 -0.48
N ALA A 23 26.39 6.85 -0.90
CA ALA A 23 27.75 6.36 -1.14
C ALA A 23 28.41 5.85 0.16
N GLY A 24 28.19 6.53 1.29
CA GLY A 24 28.71 6.12 2.59
C GLY A 24 28.10 4.81 3.06
N ILE A 25 26.77 4.65 2.94
CA ILE A 25 26.09 3.40 3.28
C ILE A 25 26.51 2.27 2.34
N ARG A 26 26.66 2.54 1.03
CA ARG A 26 27.15 1.55 0.07
C ARG A 26 28.55 1.06 0.43
N ALA A 27 29.46 1.95 0.81
CA ALA A 27 30.79 1.55 1.27
C ALA A 27 30.74 0.65 2.50
N VAL A 28 29.83 0.90 3.45
CA VAL A 28 29.60 0.00 4.60
C VAL A 28 29.10 -1.37 4.14
N ILE A 29 28.18 -1.42 3.16
CA ILE A 29 27.64 -2.67 2.59
C ILE A 29 28.72 -3.47 1.87
N ASP A 30 29.57 -2.82 1.09
CA ASP A 30 30.65 -3.45 0.33
C ASP A 30 31.78 -3.93 1.24
N GLY A 31 31.98 -3.26 2.39
CA GLY A 31 32.94 -3.65 3.42
C GLY A 31 32.47 -4.78 4.35
N LYS A 32 31.22 -5.26 4.22
CA LYS A 32 30.75 -6.44 4.97
C LYS A 32 31.50 -7.70 4.54
N ALA A 33 31.58 -8.69 5.43
CA ALA A 33 32.27 -9.98 5.23
C ALA A 33 31.60 -10.89 4.17
N LYS A 34 31.57 -10.42 2.92
CA LYS A 34 31.01 -11.05 1.73
C LYS A 34 31.69 -10.46 0.48
N PRO A 35 31.73 -11.14 -0.67
CA PRO A 35 32.13 -10.50 -1.91
C PRO A 35 31.19 -9.32 -2.25
N PRO A 36 31.70 -8.15 -2.68
CA PRO A 36 30.87 -7.01 -3.07
C PRO A 36 29.83 -7.41 -4.13
N GLY A 37 28.57 -6.99 -3.95
CA GLY A 37 27.46 -7.29 -4.86
C GLY A 37 26.93 -8.74 -4.82
N SER A 38 27.52 -9.64 -4.04
CA SER A 38 27.13 -11.07 -4.02
C SER A 38 25.71 -11.34 -3.53
N LEU A 39 25.07 -10.41 -2.81
CA LEU A 39 23.68 -10.53 -2.37
C LEU A 39 22.68 -9.81 -3.29
N GLY A 40 23.16 -9.25 -4.40
CA GLY A 40 22.33 -8.60 -5.42
C GLY A 40 21.36 -7.57 -4.83
N ARG A 41 20.07 -7.71 -5.13
CA ARG A 41 19.02 -6.75 -4.73
C ARG A 41 18.77 -6.67 -3.22
N ILE A 42 19.26 -7.62 -2.42
CA ILE A 42 19.22 -7.47 -0.96
C ILE A 42 20.14 -6.34 -0.51
N GLU A 43 21.26 -6.11 -1.22
CA GLU A 43 22.16 -4.97 -0.93
C GLU A 43 21.49 -3.64 -1.27
N ASP A 44 20.72 -3.58 -2.37
CA ASP A 44 19.96 -2.39 -2.74
C ASP A 44 18.84 -2.10 -1.75
N LEU A 45 18.15 -3.15 -1.28
CA LEU A 45 17.15 -3.02 -0.23
C LEU A 45 17.79 -2.56 1.09
N ALA A 46 18.95 -3.09 1.45
CA ALA A 46 19.68 -2.67 2.64
C ALA A 46 20.12 -1.19 2.56
N LEU A 47 20.57 -0.75 1.38
CA LEU A 47 20.87 0.66 1.11
C LEU A 47 19.63 1.53 1.31
N GLN A 48 18.50 1.16 0.70
CA GLN A 48 17.24 1.91 0.86
C GLN A 48 16.83 2.01 2.33
N LEU A 49 16.86 0.90 3.08
CA LEU A 49 16.51 0.87 4.50
C LEU A 49 17.47 1.71 5.35
N GLY A 50 18.77 1.67 5.05
CA GLY A 50 19.78 2.51 5.68
C GLY A 50 19.52 4.00 5.44
N MET A 51 19.20 4.38 4.21
CA MET A 51 18.87 5.77 3.86
C MET A 51 17.60 6.28 4.54
N ILE A 52 16.56 5.44 4.62
CA ILE A 52 15.31 5.73 5.33
C ILE A 52 15.60 5.99 6.82
N ARG A 53 16.45 5.17 7.45
CA ARG A 53 16.63 5.18 8.91
C ARG A 53 17.76 6.07 9.41
N HIS A 54 18.63 6.56 8.52
CA HIS A 54 19.72 7.47 8.86
C HIS A 54 19.23 8.68 9.68
N PRO A 55 19.97 9.11 10.73
CA PRO A 55 21.27 8.59 11.19
C PRO A 55 21.20 7.31 12.06
N GLY A 56 20.01 6.76 12.28
CA GLY A 56 19.86 5.49 12.99
C GLY A 56 20.07 4.27 12.09
N GLU A 57 20.10 3.09 12.72
CA GLU A 57 20.21 1.81 12.02
C GLU A 57 18.84 1.27 11.57
N PRO A 58 18.79 0.57 10.42
CA PRO A 58 17.58 -0.13 10.03
C PRO A 58 17.27 -1.27 10.99
N ARG A 59 15.99 -1.42 11.29
CA ARG A 59 15.43 -2.50 12.12
C ARG A 59 14.25 -3.08 11.37
N GLY A 60 13.98 -4.37 11.61
CA GLY A 60 12.86 -5.06 10.97
C GLY A 60 12.20 -6.11 11.86
N ASP A 61 12.48 -6.10 13.16
CA ASP A 61 12.02 -7.15 14.06
C ASP A 61 10.49 -7.06 14.22
N ASN A 62 9.98 -5.86 14.47
CA ASN A 62 8.55 -5.61 14.67
C ASN A 62 7.89 -5.16 13.37
N ALA A 63 7.09 -6.06 12.77
CA ALA A 63 6.29 -5.75 11.59
C ALA A 63 4.79 -5.91 11.92
N VAL A 64 3.98 -5.06 11.32
CA VAL A 64 2.51 -5.15 11.40
C VAL A 64 1.92 -5.11 9.99
N LEU A 65 0.91 -5.94 9.76
CA LEU A 65 0.04 -5.83 8.61
C LEU A 65 -1.19 -5.00 8.96
N LEU A 66 -1.43 -3.95 8.19
CA LEU A 66 -2.65 -3.15 8.25
C LEU A 66 -3.56 -3.52 7.08
N VAL A 67 -4.67 -4.21 7.37
CA VAL A 67 -5.69 -4.57 6.38
C VAL A 67 -6.82 -3.56 6.38
N PHE A 68 -6.88 -2.69 5.39
CA PHE A 68 -7.93 -1.68 5.25
C PHE A 68 -9.15 -2.25 4.51
N ALA A 69 -10.30 -2.28 5.17
CA ALA A 69 -11.52 -2.82 4.62
C ALA A 69 -12.54 -1.73 4.23
N GLY A 70 -13.04 -1.79 3.00
CA GLY A 70 -14.04 -0.85 2.49
C GLY A 70 -14.77 -1.35 1.24
N ASP A 71 -16.07 -1.10 1.16
CA ASP A 71 -16.90 -1.53 0.04
C ASP A 71 -17.07 -0.44 -1.03
N HIS A 72 -17.32 -0.86 -2.27
CA HIS A 72 -17.48 0.05 -3.40
C HIS A 72 -18.89 0.04 -4.00
N GLY A 73 -19.51 1.22 -4.13
CA GLY A 73 -20.83 1.35 -4.77
C GLY A 73 -20.85 0.98 -6.26
N LEU A 74 -19.68 1.01 -6.92
CA LEU A 74 -19.52 0.60 -8.33
C LEU A 74 -19.88 -0.88 -8.57
N VAL A 75 -19.90 -1.70 -7.51
CA VAL A 75 -20.37 -3.10 -7.57
C VAL A 75 -21.79 -3.21 -8.13
N ALA A 76 -22.64 -2.20 -7.94
CA ALA A 76 -23.99 -2.15 -8.50
C ALA A 76 -24.03 -2.18 -10.04
N GLU A 77 -22.92 -1.88 -10.73
CA GLU A 77 -22.80 -1.98 -12.19
C GLU A 77 -22.18 -3.33 -12.64
N GLY A 78 -21.99 -4.30 -11.73
CA GLY A 78 -21.54 -5.65 -12.07
C GLY A 78 -20.03 -5.81 -12.29
N VAL A 79 -19.21 -4.95 -11.68
CA VAL A 79 -17.73 -4.99 -11.80
C VAL A 79 -17.06 -6.15 -11.04
N SER A 80 -17.81 -6.86 -10.20
CA SER A 80 -17.34 -8.00 -9.40
C SER A 80 -18.29 -9.20 -9.56
N GLN A 81 -17.74 -10.42 -9.52
CA GLN A 81 -18.52 -11.66 -9.45
C GLN A 81 -19.09 -11.94 -8.05
N TYR A 82 -18.47 -11.35 -7.02
CA TYR A 82 -18.85 -11.52 -5.63
C TYR A 82 -19.72 -10.36 -5.16
N PRO A 83 -20.74 -10.60 -4.32
CA PRO A 83 -21.53 -9.56 -3.68
C PRO A 83 -20.75 -8.87 -2.56
N SER A 84 -21.09 -7.62 -2.22
CA SER A 84 -20.45 -6.85 -1.13
C SER A 84 -20.47 -7.55 0.24
N ALA A 85 -21.43 -8.45 0.48
CA ALA A 85 -21.47 -9.27 1.70
C ALA A 85 -20.19 -10.12 1.91
N VAL A 86 -19.43 -10.40 0.85
CA VAL A 86 -18.13 -11.09 0.96
C VAL A 86 -17.10 -10.25 1.71
N THR A 87 -17.14 -8.91 1.61
CA THR A 87 -16.26 -8.03 2.42
C THR A 87 -16.44 -8.31 3.91
N VAL A 88 -17.70 -8.35 4.39
CA VAL A 88 -18.02 -8.65 5.79
C VAL A 88 -17.55 -10.05 6.18
N ALA A 89 -17.81 -11.06 5.33
CA ALA A 89 -17.39 -12.43 5.60
C ALA A 89 -15.86 -12.55 5.71
N MET A 90 -15.11 -11.88 4.84
CA MET A 90 -13.65 -11.85 4.89
C MET A 90 -13.12 -11.08 6.09
N VAL A 91 -13.74 -9.95 6.46
CA VAL A 91 -13.40 -9.23 7.70
C VAL A 91 -13.55 -10.13 8.92
N MET A 92 -14.68 -10.84 9.05
CA MET A 92 -14.87 -11.80 10.15
C MET A 92 -13.84 -12.94 10.10
N THR A 93 -13.42 -13.35 8.91
CA THR A 93 -12.38 -14.38 8.71
C THR A 93 -10.99 -13.89 9.17
N TYR A 94 -10.63 -12.62 8.91
CA TYR A 94 -9.41 -12.01 9.44
C TYR A 94 -9.43 -11.93 10.97
N LEU A 95 -10.57 -11.50 11.54
CA LEU A 95 -10.74 -11.36 12.99
C LEU A 95 -10.69 -12.72 13.69
N ALA A 96 -11.21 -13.77 13.06
CA ALA A 96 -11.10 -15.15 13.51
C ALA A 96 -9.69 -15.75 13.36
N GLY A 97 -8.76 -15.06 12.69
CA GLY A 97 -7.39 -15.54 12.48
C GLY A 97 -7.29 -16.66 11.45
N ARG A 98 -8.24 -16.75 10.50
CA ARG A 98 -8.36 -17.88 9.58
C ARG A 98 -8.19 -17.52 8.10
N ALA A 99 -7.93 -16.25 7.77
CA ALA A 99 -7.65 -15.87 6.39
C ALA A 99 -6.23 -16.27 5.96
N THR A 100 -5.98 -16.25 4.65
CA THR A 100 -4.64 -16.48 4.10
C THR A 100 -3.61 -15.51 4.67
N ALA A 101 -3.97 -14.21 4.77
CA ALA A 101 -3.14 -13.21 5.42
C ALA A 101 -2.78 -13.57 6.87
N ASN A 102 -3.70 -14.14 7.67
CA ASN A 102 -3.39 -14.55 9.04
C ASN A 102 -2.40 -15.72 9.07
N ALA A 103 -2.57 -16.70 8.16
CA ALA A 103 -1.67 -17.84 8.07
C ALA A 103 -0.24 -17.39 7.73
N PHE A 104 -0.09 -16.50 6.75
CA PHE A 104 1.21 -15.96 6.35
C PHE A 104 1.80 -15.04 7.41
N ALA A 105 0.98 -14.23 8.09
CA ALA A 105 1.44 -13.38 9.18
C ALA A 105 1.94 -14.21 10.37
N THR A 106 1.23 -15.29 10.71
CA THR A 106 1.66 -16.24 11.76
C THR A 106 2.98 -16.90 11.40
N ALA A 107 3.13 -17.38 10.15
CA ALA A 107 4.37 -18.00 9.67
C ALA A 107 5.59 -17.06 9.76
N ASN A 108 5.35 -15.75 9.70
CA ASN A 108 6.39 -14.73 9.74
C ASN A 108 6.44 -13.95 11.06
N ASN A 109 5.69 -14.33 12.10
CA ASN A 109 5.58 -13.57 13.35
C ASN A 109 5.28 -12.08 13.11
N ILE A 110 4.15 -11.83 12.43
CA ILE A 110 3.65 -10.49 12.08
C ILE A 110 2.27 -10.32 12.69
N ASP A 111 2.06 -9.18 13.32
CA ASP A 111 0.75 -8.81 13.85
C ASP A 111 -0.19 -8.39 12.72
N VAL A 112 -1.48 -8.74 12.82
CA VAL A 112 -2.52 -8.28 11.89
C VAL A 112 -3.46 -7.33 12.61
N ARG A 113 -3.65 -6.13 12.05
CA ARG A 113 -4.71 -5.19 12.41
C ARG A 113 -5.72 -5.14 11.26
N VAL A 114 -6.99 -5.30 11.59
CA VAL A 114 -8.08 -5.11 10.61
C VAL A 114 -8.67 -3.74 10.85
N ILE A 115 -8.76 -2.93 9.81
CA ILE A 115 -9.24 -1.55 9.89
C ILE A 115 -10.53 -1.48 9.09
N ASP A 116 -11.66 -1.29 9.76
CA ASP A 116 -12.89 -0.96 9.07
C ASP A 116 -12.90 0.53 8.79
N ILE A 117 -12.61 0.91 7.55
CA ILE A 117 -12.62 2.31 7.13
C ILE A 117 -13.86 2.64 6.28
N GLY A 118 -14.51 1.62 5.74
CA GLY A 118 -15.61 1.82 4.79
C GLY A 118 -16.49 0.61 4.51
N VAL A 119 -16.53 -0.41 5.37
CA VAL A 119 -17.36 -1.61 5.10
C VAL A 119 -18.84 -1.22 5.08
N ALA A 120 -19.58 -1.70 4.07
CA ALA A 120 -21.00 -1.39 3.86
C ALA A 120 -21.93 -2.19 4.79
N ALA A 121 -21.53 -2.34 6.04
CA ALA A 121 -22.28 -2.97 7.12
C ALA A 121 -21.77 -2.47 8.47
N GLU A 122 -22.60 -2.60 9.50
CA GLU A 122 -22.13 -2.56 10.88
C GLU A 122 -21.38 -3.84 11.21
N LEU A 123 -20.21 -3.70 11.84
CA LEU A 123 -19.40 -4.83 12.28
C LEU A 123 -19.47 -4.97 13.80
N PRO A 124 -19.45 -6.20 14.34
CA PRO A 124 -19.40 -6.40 15.77
C PRO A 124 -18.08 -5.88 16.35
N VAL A 125 -18.14 -5.32 17.56
CA VAL A 125 -16.94 -4.90 18.30
C VAL A 125 -16.01 -6.10 18.48
N HIS A 126 -14.73 -5.91 18.14
CA HIS A 126 -13.71 -6.94 18.27
C HIS A 126 -12.36 -6.31 18.64
N PRO A 127 -11.56 -6.91 19.55
CA PRO A 127 -10.31 -6.30 20.03
C PRO A 127 -9.23 -6.13 18.93
N LYS A 128 -9.32 -6.89 17.83
CA LYS A 128 -8.42 -6.78 16.66
C LYS A 128 -8.99 -5.94 15.51
N LEU A 129 -10.19 -5.38 15.69
CA LEU A 129 -10.83 -4.49 14.73
C LEU A 129 -10.61 -3.04 15.18
N ILE A 130 -9.95 -2.25 14.35
CA ILE A 130 -9.87 -0.81 14.50
C ILE A 130 -11.12 -0.22 13.84
N ASP A 131 -12.00 0.34 14.66
CA ASP A 131 -13.15 1.11 14.18
C ASP A 131 -12.67 2.47 13.67
N ALA A 132 -12.56 2.58 12.36
CA ALA A 132 -12.16 3.79 11.65
C ALA A 132 -13.17 4.15 10.56
N LYS A 133 -14.42 3.70 10.67
CA LYS A 133 -15.40 3.82 9.58
C LYS A 133 -15.70 5.29 9.30
N VAL A 134 -15.52 5.69 8.05
CA VAL A 134 -15.88 7.03 7.55
C VAL A 134 -17.32 7.06 7.08
N ARG A 135 -17.75 5.99 6.39
CA ARG A 135 -19.12 5.76 5.91
C ARG A 135 -19.30 4.29 5.54
N MET A 136 -20.54 3.86 5.31
CA MET A 136 -20.84 2.52 4.80
C MET A 136 -20.72 2.46 3.28
N GLY A 137 -19.58 2.01 2.79
CA GLY A 137 -19.29 1.90 1.36
C GLY A 137 -19.19 3.24 0.63
N THR A 138 -18.48 3.26 -0.50
CA THR A 138 -18.51 4.40 -1.40
C THR A 138 -19.80 4.47 -2.21
N ALA A 139 -20.10 5.63 -2.76
CA ALA A 139 -21.13 5.77 -3.77
C ALA A 139 -20.71 5.13 -5.11
N ASN A 140 -21.65 5.02 -6.05
CA ASN A 140 -21.37 4.42 -7.35
C ASN A 140 -20.68 5.43 -8.27
N ALA A 141 -19.37 5.24 -8.46
CA ALA A 141 -18.52 6.10 -9.28
C ALA A 141 -18.99 6.26 -10.75
N ALA A 142 -19.82 5.35 -11.27
CA ALA A 142 -20.42 5.48 -12.60
C ALA A 142 -21.60 6.47 -12.67
N ARG A 143 -22.06 6.98 -11.52
CA ARG A 143 -23.23 7.85 -11.41
C ARG A 143 -22.91 9.18 -10.71
N GLU A 144 -22.08 9.13 -9.68
CA GLU A 144 -21.72 10.28 -8.84
C GLU A 144 -20.31 10.09 -8.25
N PRO A 145 -19.70 11.10 -7.60
CA PRO A 145 -18.41 10.93 -6.92
C PRO A 145 -18.45 9.78 -5.90
N ALA A 146 -17.41 8.95 -5.84
CA ALA A 146 -17.32 7.84 -4.90
C ALA A 146 -17.43 8.28 -3.43
N MET A 147 -16.90 9.44 -3.09
CA MET A 147 -17.01 10.05 -1.76
C MET A 147 -16.90 11.57 -1.85
N THR A 148 -17.29 12.28 -0.79
CA THR A 148 -17.04 13.74 -0.73
C THR A 148 -15.56 14.02 -0.47
N ALA A 149 -15.12 15.25 -0.74
CA ALA A 149 -13.75 15.66 -0.45
C ALA A 149 -13.44 15.55 1.06
N GLU A 150 -14.41 15.81 1.94
CA GLU A 150 -14.27 15.71 3.39
C GLU A 150 -14.09 14.25 3.83
N GLN A 151 -14.82 13.33 3.19
CA GLN A 151 -14.69 11.90 3.44
C GLN A 151 -13.34 11.36 2.96
N ALA A 152 -12.86 11.83 1.80
CA ALA A 152 -11.52 11.50 1.31
C ALA A 152 -10.43 12.00 2.27
N ALA A 153 -10.55 13.25 2.74
CA ALA A 153 -9.65 13.84 3.72
C ALA A 153 -9.66 13.09 5.06
N ASP A 154 -10.84 12.72 5.58
CA ASP A 154 -10.96 11.98 6.82
C ASP A 154 -10.35 10.57 6.72
N ALA A 155 -10.61 9.85 5.63
CA ALA A 155 -10.01 8.53 5.39
C ALA A 155 -8.48 8.58 5.31
N LEU A 156 -7.91 9.57 4.60
CA LEU A 156 -6.46 9.82 4.57
C LEU A 156 -5.92 10.10 5.97
N SER A 157 -6.57 10.98 6.73
CA SER A 157 -6.16 11.33 8.10
C SER A 157 -6.26 10.15 9.06
N ARG A 158 -7.24 9.27 8.94
CA ARG A 158 -7.37 8.05 9.76
C ARG A 158 -6.24 7.07 9.45
N GLY A 159 -5.99 6.78 8.18
CA GLY A 159 -4.85 5.96 7.75
C GLY A 159 -3.51 6.47 8.28
N TYR A 160 -3.28 7.77 8.17
CA TYR A 160 -2.10 8.46 8.72
C TYR A 160 -1.97 8.22 10.24
N ARG A 161 -3.04 8.48 11.01
CA ARG A 161 -3.00 8.35 12.47
C ARG A 161 -2.77 6.91 12.92
N ILE A 162 -3.37 5.93 12.22
CA ILE A 162 -3.20 4.50 12.52
C ILE A 162 -1.74 4.09 12.32
N ALA A 163 -1.14 4.42 11.16
CA ALA A 163 0.27 4.10 10.90
C ALA A 163 1.21 4.77 11.92
N VAL A 164 1.02 6.06 12.21
CA VAL A 164 1.82 6.76 13.22
C VAL A 164 1.65 6.14 14.61
N GLY A 165 0.44 5.70 14.96
CA GLY A 165 0.15 5.03 16.23
C GLY A 165 0.94 3.72 16.40
N GLU A 166 0.91 2.86 15.39
CA GLU A 166 1.66 1.59 15.39
C GLU A 166 3.18 1.82 15.46
N ILE A 167 3.70 2.82 14.73
CA ILE A 167 5.13 3.16 14.78
C ILE A 167 5.55 3.66 16.17
N LYS A 168 4.71 4.49 16.81
CA LYS A 168 4.94 4.94 18.20
C LYS A 168 4.86 3.79 19.20
N ALA A 169 4.10 2.74 18.89
CA ALA A 169 4.06 1.50 19.67
C ALA A 169 5.27 0.58 19.43
N GLY A 170 6.23 0.97 18.58
CA GLY A 170 7.48 0.26 18.38
C GLY A 170 7.55 -0.58 17.09
N VAL A 171 6.59 -0.42 16.18
CA VAL A 171 6.64 -1.06 14.85
C VAL A 171 7.76 -0.43 14.02
N ASP A 172 8.55 -1.30 13.38
CA ASP A 172 9.63 -0.93 12.48
C ASP A 172 9.21 -0.92 11.01
N ILE A 173 8.31 -1.83 10.63
CA ILE A 173 7.85 -2.03 9.25
C ILE A 173 6.32 -2.11 9.22
N ILE A 174 5.70 -1.33 8.34
CA ILE A 174 4.28 -1.48 8.02
C ILE A 174 4.16 -2.26 6.72
N ALA A 175 3.39 -3.35 6.73
CA ALA A 175 2.89 -4.02 5.53
C ALA A 175 1.44 -3.58 5.29
N LEU A 176 1.08 -3.36 4.03
CA LEU A 176 -0.28 -2.97 3.66
C LEU A 176 -1.04 -4.13 3.05
N GLY A 177 -2.31 -4.24 3.41
CA GLY A 177 -3.29 -5.09 2.77
C GLY A 177 -4.62 -4.37 2.69
N GLU A 178 -5.53 -4.93 1.90
CA GLU A 178 -6.87 -4.39 1.73
C GLU A 178 -7.90 -5.52 1.69
N MET A 179 -9.17 -5.14 1.88
CA MET A 179 -10.30 -6.00 1.54
C MET A 179 -11.46 -5.12 1.07
N GLY A 180 -11.87 -5.28 -0.18
CA GLY A 180 -13.01 -4.54 -0.69
C GLY A 180 -13.57 -5.09 -1.98
N ILE A 181 -14.82 -5.53 -1.98
CA ILE A 181 -15.47 -5.93 -3.22
C ILE A 181 -15.65 -4.71 -4.14
N GLY A 182 -15.11 -4.82 -5.36
CA GLY A 182 -15.16 -3.77 -6.39
C GLY A 182 -13.92 -2.85 -6.45
N ASN A 183 -12.96 -2.99 -5.52
CA ASN A 183 -11.81 -2.10 -5.44
C ASN A 183 -10.88 -2.18 -6.65
N THR A 184 -10.70 -3.33 -7.32
CA THR A 184 -9.88 -3.41 -8.55
C THR A 184 -10.38 -2.49 -9.66
N ALA A 185 -11.70 -2.24 -9.74
CA ALA A 185 -12.28 -1.31 -10.70
C ALA A 185 -11.99 0.15 -10.31
N SER A 186 -12.07 0.46 -9.02
CA SER A 186 -11.68 1.76 -8.47
C SER A 186 -10.18 2.03 -8.66
N SER A 187 -9.31 1.07 -8.37
CA SER A 187 -7.87 1.16 -8.61
C SER A 187 -7.55 1.39 -10.08
N ALA A 188 -8.24 0.72 -11.02
CA ALA A 188 -8.04 0.95 -12.44
C ALA A 188 -8.32 2.41 -12.86
N LEU A 189 -9.39 3.01 -12.32
CA LEU A 189 -9.73 4.42 -12.55
C LEU A 189 -8.69 5.37 -11.93
N VAL A 190 -8.27 5.11 -10.69
CA VAL A 190 -7.24 5.89 -10.00
C VAL A 190 -5.93 5.85 -10.77
N VAL A 191 -5.49 4.66 -11.20
CA VAL A 191 -4.27 4.47 -11.98
C VAL A 191 -4.37 5.18 -13.33
N HIS A 192 -5.47 5.01 -14.06
CA HIS A 192 -5.72 5.69 -15.32
C HIS A 192 -5.56 7.22 -15.21
N ARG A 193 -6.04 7.82 -14.12
CA ARG A 193 -5.96 9.27 -13.91
C ARG A 193 -4.60 9.76 -13.37
N LEU A 194 -3.96 9.02 -12.47
CA LEU A 194 -2.73 9.45 -11.79
C LEU A 194 -1.42 8.95 -12.42
N ALA A 195 -1.52 7.93 -13.28
CA ALA A 195 -0.47 7.44 -14.17
C ALA A 195 -1.07 7.33 -15.57
N PRO A 196 -1.20 8.46 -16.31
CA PRO A 196 -1.94 8.51 -17.56
C PRO A 196 -1.57 7.37 -18.51
N ALA A 197 -2.50 6.44 -18.67
CA ALA A 197 -2.38 5.24 -19.49
C ALA A 197 -3.74 4.92 -20.11
N PRO A 198 -3.81 4.19 -21.24
CA PRO A 198 -5.09 3.75 -21.79
C PRO A 198 -5.91 3.00 -20.75
N LEU A 199 -7.19 3.38 -20.59
CA LEU A 199 -8.05 2.82 -19.54
C LEU A 199 -8.13 1.29 -19.62
N ASP A 200 -8.18 0.75 -20.84
CA ASP A 200 -8.26 -0.69 -21.08
C ASP A 200 -7.05 -1.48 -20.57
N ASP A 201 -5.89 -0.82 -20.46
CA ASP A 201 -4.66 -1.42 -19.92
C ASP A 201 -4.66 -1.45 -18.38
N CYS A 202 -5.47 -0.62 -17.75
CA CYS A 202 -5.66 -0.63 -16.30
C CYS A 202 -6.68 -1.69 -15.82
N ILE A 203 -7.53 -2.21 -16.71
CA ILE A 203 -8.63 -3.11 -16.35
C ILE A 203 -8.20 -4.57 -16.43
N GLY A 204 -7.98 -5.18 -15.25
CA GLY A 204 -7.70 -6.61 -15.07
C GLY A 204 -8.92 -7.46 -14.71
N ILE A 205 -8.73 -8.78 -14.68
CA ILE A 205 -9.76 -9.78 -14.34
C ILE A 205 -10.19 -9.75 -12.87
N GLY A 206 -9.35 -9.18 -11.98
CA GLY A 206 -9.58 -9.19 -10.54
C GLY A 206 -9.77 -10.60 -9.99
N ALA A 207 -10.87 -10.79 -9.27
CA ALA A 207 -11.15 -12.03 -8.57
C ALA A 207 -11.55 -13.22 -9.49
N GLY A 208 -11.58 -13.06 -10.82
CA GLY A 208 -11.80 -14.15 -11.78
C GLY A 208 -13.09 -14.04 -12.61
N GLN A 209 -13.40 -12.84 -13.12
CA GLN A 209 -14.56 -12.60 -13.99
C GLN A 209 -14.52 -13.47 -15.27
N ASP A 210 -15.70 -13.91 -15.72
CA ASP A 210 -15.89 -14.48 -17.06
C ASP A 210 -15.93 -13.38 -18.14
N ASP A 211 -15.98 -13.77 -19.42
CA ASP A 211 -15.95 -12.81 -20.54
C ASP A 211 -17.11 -11.79 -20.49
N ALA A 212 -18.31 -12.25 -20.11
CA ALA A 212 -19.48 -11.39 -19.96
C ALA A 212 -19.32 -10.42 -18.78
N GLY A 213 -18.75 -10.88 -17.66
CA GLY A 213 -18.40 -10.08 -16.50
C GLY A 213 -17.32 -9.06 -16.83
N MET A 214 -16.33 -9.42 -17.65
CA MET A 214 -15.32 -8.49 -18.13
C MET A 214 -15.90 -7.41 -19.04
N ALA A 215 -16.85 -7.75 -19.92
CA ALA A 215 -17.55 -6.76 -20.73
C ALA A 215 -18.31 -5.74 -19.86
N ARG A 216 -19.11 -6.22 -18.90
CA ARG A 216 -19.80 -5.35 -17.93
C ARG A 216 -18.83 -4.48 -17.13
N LYS A 217 -17.72 -5.07 -16.67
CA LYS A 217 -16.66 -4.36 -15.93
C LYS A 217 -16.07 -3.23 -16.77
N ARG A 218 -15.72 -3.48 -18.04
CA ARG A 218 -15.19 -2.45 -18.95
C ARG A 218 -16.20 -1.35 -19.21
N GLU A 219 -17.46 -1.69 -19.44
CA GLU A 219 -18.53 -0.71 -19.65
C GLU A 219 -18.69 0.20 -18.44
N ALA A 220 -18.82 -0.38 -17.24
CA ALA A 220 -18.99 0.36 -15.99
C ALA A 220 -17.80 1.29 -15.69
N ILE A 221 -16.57 0.79 -15.86
CA ILE A 221 -15.35 1.58 -15.64
C ILE A 221 -15.22 2.68 -16.69
N THR A 222 -15.52 2.41 -17.97
CA THR A 222 -15.52 3.43 -19.02
C THR A 222 -16.54 4.54 -18.74
N LYS A 223 -17.75 4.17 -18.32
CA LYS A 223 -18.81 5.10 -17.92
C LYS A 223 -18.38 5.97 -16.73
N ALA A 224 -17.77 5.37 -15.70
CA ALA A 224 -17.22 6.12 -14.58
C ALA A 224 -16.11 7.08 -15.02
N ALA A 225 -15.13 6.60 -15.80
CA ALA A 225 -14.03 7.44 -16.29
C ALA A 225 -14.53 8.64 -17.09
N ALA A 226 -15.56 8.48 -17.92
CA ALA A 226 -16.15 9.56 -18.73
C ALA A 226 -16.89 10.63 -17.89
N ARG A 227 -17.30 10.32 -16.66
CA ARG A 227 -18.10 11.22 -15.81
C ARG A 227 -17.33 12.44 -15.32
N SER A 228 -16.03 12.30 -15.06
CA SER A 228 -15.22 13.37 -14.49
C SER A 228 -13.81 13.36 -15.07
N ASN A 229 -13.27 14.54 -15.36
CA ASN A 229 -11.91 14.72 -15.87
C ASN A 229 -10.90 15.07 -14.77
N ALA A 230 -11.21 14.71 -13.51
CA ALA A 230 -10.32 14.95 -12.39
C ALA A 230 -8.91 14.40 -12.64
N THR A 231 -7.90 15.24 -12.38
CA THR A 231 -6.48 14.90 -12.48
C THR A 231 -5.72 15.23 -11.20
N ALA A 232 -6.24 16.16 -10.38
CA ALA A 232 -5.66 16.44 -9.08
C ALA A 232 -5.86 15.23 -8.15
N PRO A 233 -4.86 14.83 -7.33
CA PRO A 233 -4.91 13.57 -6.60
C PRO A 233 -6.09 13.42 -5.63
N LEU A 234 -6.45 14.48 -4.90
CA LEU A 234 -7.62 14.46 -4.00
C LEU A 234 -8.94 14.37 -4.77
N ASP A 235 -9.04 15.08 -5.89
CA ASP A 235 -10.24 15.03 -6.74
C ASP A 235 -10.39 13.64 -7.35
N VAL A 236 -9.31 13.03 -7.85
CA VAL A 236 -9.33 11.65 -8.36
C VAL A 236 -9.74 10.66 -7.28
N LEU A 237 -9.22 10.80 -6.05
CA LEU A 237 -9.63 9.97 -4.92
C LEU A 237 -11.13 10.12 -4.63
N ALA A 238 -11.63 11.36 -4.54
CA ALA A 238 -13.04 11.64 -4.28
C ALA A 238 -13.97 11.10 -5.38
N GLU A 239 -13.55 11.24 -6.64
CA GLU A 239 -14.36 10.87 -7.80
C GLU A 239 -14.40 9.36 -8.04
N PHE A 240 -13.27 8.67 -7.87
CA PHE A 240 -13.10 7.31 -8.38
C PHE A 240 -12.53 6.32 -7.38
N GLY A 241 -11.98 6.79 -6.27
CA GLY A 241 -11.26 5.95 -5.32
C GLY A 241 -12.16 5.15 -4.38
N GLY A 242 -11.52 4.57 -3.38
CA GLY A 242 -12.17 3.91 -2.26
C GLY A 242 -11.63 4.41 -0.93
N LEU A 243 -12.37 4.09 0.13
CA LEU A 243 -11.97 4.50 1.48
C LEU A 243 -10.72 3.72 1.93
N GLU A 244 -10.50 2.52 1.39
CA GLU A 244 -9.39 1.63 1.74
C GLU A 244 -8.04 2.03 1.10
N ILE A 245 -7.85 2.13 -0.22
CA ILE A 245 -7.82 3.42 -0.91
C ILE A 245 -7.05 4.53 -0.19
N ALA A 246 -7.85 5.52 0.22
CA ALA A 246 -7.44 6.65 1.01
C ALA A 246 -6.74 6.24 2.32
N GLY A 247 -7.24 5.23 3.03
CA GLY A 247 -6.64 4.76 4.28
C GLY A 247 -5.20 4.27 4.11
N MET A 248 -4.95 3.43 3.10
CA MET A 248 -3.60 2.96 2.74
C MET A 248 -2.70 4.11 2.31
N ALA A 249 -3.19 5.04 1.47
CA ALA A 249 -2.41 6.21 1.08
C ALA A 249 -2.04 7.08 2.30
N GLY A 250 -2.98 7.27 3.22
CA GLY A 250 -2.75 7.93 4.50
C GLY A 250 -1.69 7.21 5.34
N ALA A 251 -1.76 5.87 5.42
CA ALA A 251 -0.81 5.06 6.16
C ALA A 251 0.62 5.16 5.58
N ILE A 252 0.75 5.20 4.25
CA ILE A 252 2.02 5.41 3.55
C ILE A 252 2.63 6.75 3.95
N LEU A 253 1.83 7.82 3.91
CA LEU A 253 2.28 9.16 4.29
C LEU A 253 2.61 9.26 5.79
N GLY A 254 1.86 8.55 6.64
CA GLY A 254 2.12 8.46 8.07
C GLY A 254 3.45 7.77 8.37
N ALA A 255 3.73 6.66 7.70
CA ALA A 255 5.00 5.96 7.88
C ALA A 255 6.20 6.76 7.34
N ALA A 256 6.05 7.36 6.16
CA ALA A 256 7.06 8.22 5.56
C ALA A 256 7.39 9.43 6.46
N SER A 257 6.40 10.06 7.09
CA SER A 257 6.63 11.18 8.03
C SER A 257 7.39 10.74 9.28
N GLN A 258 7.31 9.46 9.66
CA GLN A 258 8.05 8.85 10.77
C GLN A 258 9.34 8.14 10.32
N ARG A 259 9.74 8.33 9.07
CA ARG A 259 10.91 7.67 8.46
C ARG A 259 10.88 6.14 8.62
N ARG A 260 9.73 5.52 8.38
CA ARG A 260 9.57 4.05 8.41
C ARG A 260 9.28 3.50 7.02
N PRO A 261 9.86 2.35 6.65
CA PRO A 261 9.53 1.69 5.39
C PRO A 261 8.10 1.14 5.41
N VAL A 262 7.45 1.18 4.25
CA VAL A 262 6.14 0.58 4.02
C VAL A 262 6.22 -0.41 2.89
N ILE A 263 5.79 -1.63 3.16
CA ILE A 263 5.73 -2.69 2.16
C ILE A 263 4.38 -2.60 1.43
N ILE A 264 4.47 -2.33 0.14
CA ILE A 264 3.35 -2.24 -0.81
C ILE A 264 3.13 -3.64 -1.38
N ASP A 265 1.93 -4.19 -1.23
CA ASP A 265 1.55 -5.54 -1.64
C ASP A 265 1.45 -5.69 -3.18
N GLY A 266 0.22 -5.69 -3.70
CA GLY A 266 -0.07 -5.77 -5.13
C GLY A 266 -0.81 -4.54 -5.65
N PHE A 267 -1.55 -4.73 -6.75
CA PHE A 267 -2.13 -3.66 -7.56
C PHE A 267 -2.90 -2.57 -6.80
N ILE A 268 -3.79 -2.95 -5.88
CA ILE A 268 -4.65 -1.99 -5.16
C ILE A 268 -3.82 -1.15 -4.18
N SER A 269 -2.93 -1.79 -3.41
CA SER A 269 -1.99 -1.07 -2.53
C SER A 269 -1.00 -0.19 -3.32
N SER A 270 -0.60 -0.61 -4.52
CA SER A 270 0.20 0.20 -5.43
C SER A 270 -0.56 1.41 -5.97
N ALA A 271 -1.87 1.30 -6.21
CA ALA A 271 -2.71 2.46 -6.53
C ALA A 271 -2.79 3.46 -5.36
N ALA A 272 -2.85 2.97 -4.12
CA ALA A 272 -2.74 3.81 -2.93
C ALA A 272 -1.35 4.46 -2.78
N ALA A 273 -0.27 3.72 -3.09
CA ALA A 273 1.09 4.27 -3.15
C ALA A 273 1.23 5.36 -4.21
N LEU A 274 0.66 5.15 -5.41
CA LEU A 274 0.63 6.15 -6.46
C LEU A 274 -0.09 7.42 -6.01
N LEU A 275 -1.25 7.28 -5.37
CA LEU A 275 -1.98 8.39 -4.79
C LEU A 275 -1.14 9.15 -3.74
N ALA A 276 -0.53 8.43 -2.79
CA ALA A 276 0.32 9.02 -1.76
C ALA A 276 1.51 9.79 -2.37
N VAL A 277 2.18 9.23 -3.38
CA VAL A 277 3.32 9.87 -4.06
C VAL A 277 2.89 11.10 -4.86
N ARG A 278 1.69 11.07 -5.47
CA ARG A 278 1.16 12.26 -6.15
C ARG A 278 0.75 13.37 -5.17
N LEU A 279 0.37 13.01 -3.94
CA LEU A 279 0.13 13.98 -2.87
C LEU A 279 1.44 14.51 -2.27
N SER A 280 2.44 13.65 -2.09
CA SER A 280 3.76 14.00 -1.55
C SER A 280 4.85 13.13 -2.20
N PRO A 281 5.61 13.67 -3.18
CA PRO A 281 6.59 12.89 -3.94
C PRO A 281 7.64 12.18 -3.07
N ALA A 282 8.05 12.79 -1.97
CA ALA A 282 9.03 12.24 -1.03
C ALA A 282 8.57 10.93 -0.37
N ALA A 283 7.28 10.61 -0.39
CA ALA A 283 6.75 9.34 0.14
C ALA A 283 7.28 8.11 -0.64
N ARG A 284 7.72 8.30 -1.90
CA ARG A 284 8.19 7.21 -2.76
C ARG A 284 9.42 6.51 -2.16
N ASP A 285 10.33 7.27 -1.55
CA ASP A 285 11.58 6.73 -1.00
C ASP A 285 11.34 5.72 0.12
N TYR A 286 10.19 5.82 0.79
CA TYR A 286 9.77 4.96 1.90
C TYR A 286 8.99 3.71 1.47
N CYS A 287 8.63 3.60 0.20
CA CYS A 287 7.88 2.46 -0.34
C CYS A 287 8.81 1.33 -0.77
N VAL A 288 8.55 0.12 -0.28
CA VAL A 288 9.19 -1.14 -0.70
C VAL A 288 8.13 -1.99 -1.40
N PHE A 289 8.31 -2.27 -2.69
CA PHE A 289 7.31 -3.00 -3.47
C PHE A 289 7.52 -4.52 -3.32
N ALA A 290 6.50 -5.22 -2.83
CA ALA A 290 6.60 -6.63 -2.46
C ALA A 290 6.67 -7.54 -3.67
N HIS A 291 5.62 -7.56 -4.50
CA HIS A 291 5.54 -8.49 -5.61
C HIS A 291 4.98 -7.85 -6.89
N ARG A 292 5.36 -8.39 -8.05
CA ARG A 292 4.68 -8.13 -9.31
C ARG A 292 3.34 -8.87 -9.28
N SER A 293 2.25 -8.13 -9.11
CA SER A 293 0.89 -8.67 -9.25
C SER A 293 0.60 -9.12 -10.69
N ALA A 294 -0.17 -10.20 -10.83
CA ALA A 294 -0.69 -10.66 -12.11
C ALA A 294 -1.87 -9.81 -12.65
N GLU A 295 -2.29 -8.77 -11.93
CA GLU A 295 -3.25 -7.79 -12.43
C GLU A 295 -2.65 -6.94 -13.55
N ARG A 296 -3.38 -6.84 -14.67
CA ARG A 296 -2.95 -6.18 -15.91
C ARG A 296 -2.38 -4.78 -15.72
N GLY A 297 -3.01 -3.97 -14.87
CA GLY A 297 -2.62 -2.58 -14.64
C GLY A 297 -1.39 -2.39 -13.75
N HIS A 298 -0.82 -3.46 -13.18
CA HIS A 298 0.19 -3.29 -12.14
C HIS A 298 1.53 -2.75 -12.65
N ASP A 299 1.98 -3.19 -13.83
CA ASP A 299 3.22 -2.68 -14.43
C ASP A 299 3.15 -1.19 -14.75
N ILE A 300 1.96 -0.65 -15.06
CA ILE A 300 1.76 0.79 -15.26
C ILE A 300 2.12 1.55 -13.99
N VAL A 301 1.68 1.06 -12.83
CA VAL A 301 1.95 1.69 -11.54
C VAL A 301 3.43 1.57 -11.16
N LEU A 302 4.01 0.38 -11.34
CA LEU A 302 5.43 0.15 -11.07
C LEU A 302 6.31 1.09 -11.92
N ASN A 303 6.02 1.23 -13.22
CA ASN A 303 6.75 2.15 -14.10
C ASN A 303 6.54 3.61 -13.70
N ALA A 304 5.30 4.01 -13.38
CA ALA A 304 4.99 5.39 -12.99
C ALA A 304 5.61 5.82 -11.65
N LEU A 305 6.06 4.84 -10.85
CA LEU A 305 6.74 5.04 -9.58
C LEU A 305 8.23 4.64 -9.65
N ASP A 306 8.76 4.29 -10.82
CA ASP A 306 10.14 3.78 -10.96
C ASP A 306 10.45 2.68 -9.94
N ALA A 307 9.54 1.71 -9.81
CA ALA A 307 9.55 0.70 -8.76
C ALA A 307 9.85 -0.68 -9.33
N THR A 308 10.76 -1.40 -8.68
CA THR A 308 11.04 -2.81 -8.98
C THR A 308 10.61 -3.68 -7.80
N PRO A 309 9.62 -4.58 -7.95
CA PRO A 309 9.13 -5.41 -6.86
C PRO A 309 10.16 -6.48 -6.45
N LEU A 310 10.12 -6.96 -5.20
CA LEU A 310 11.06 -7.97 -4.69
C LEU A 310 10.78 -9.38 -5.21
N LEU A 311 9.51 -9.69 -5.50
CA LEU A 311 9.03 -11.01 -5.87
C LEU A 311 8.28 -10.98 -7.21
N ASP A 312 8.36 -12.05 -7.99
CA ASP A 312 7.53 -12.27 -9.18
C ASP A 312 6.97 -13.69 -9.13
N LEU A 313 5.81 -13.82 -8.48
CA LEU A 313 5.18 -15.11 -8.13
C LEU A 313 3.81 -15.29 -8.79
N GLY A 314 3.39 -14.36 -9.64
CA GLY A 314 2.05 -14.38 -10.27
C GLY A 314 0.89 -14.23 -9.28
N LEU A 315 1.12 -13.65 -8.10
CA LEU A 315 0.07 -13.45 -7.08
C LEU A 315 -0.92 -12.37 -7.53
N ARG A 316 -2.18 -12.52 -7.12
CA ARG A 316 -3.27 -11.55 -7.36
C ARG A 316 -4.39 -11.63 -6.32
N LEU A 317 -4.10 -12.18 -5.14
CA LEU A 317 -5.09 -12.32 -4.07
C LEU A 317 -5.39 -10.98 -3.39
N GLY A 318 -4.35 -10.18 -3.13
CA GLY A 318 -4.43 -8.99 -2.27
C GLY A 318 -4.26 -9.36 -0.80
N GLU A 319 -5.00 -8.68 0.07
CA GLU A 319 -5.00 -8.88 1.53
C GLU A 319 -3.65 -8.62 2.23
N GLY A 320 -2.63 -8.13 1.50
CA GLY A 320 -1.27 -7.98 2.02
C GLY A 320 -0.44 -9.26 1.94
N THR A 321 -0.90 -10.29 1.23
CA THR A 321 -0.23 -11.60 1.20
C THR A 321 1.16 -11.57 0.58
N GLY A 322 1.37 -10.81 -0.49
CA GLY A 322 2.70 -10.57 -1.05
C GLY A 322 3.58 -9.72 -0.13
N ALA A 323 3.00 -8.70 0.53
CA ALA A 323 3.70 -7.90 1.52
C ALA A 323 4.23 -8.74 2.69
N LEU A 324 3.42 -9.66 3.22
CA LEU A 324 3.84 -10.62 4.25
C LEU A 324 4.99 -11.52 3.80
N LEU A 325 4.95 -12.00 2.54
CA LEU A 325 6.04 -12.82 1.96
C LEU A 325 7.33 -12.02 1.73
N ALA A 326 7.24 -10.69 1.58
CA ALA A 326 8.39 -9.81 1.40
C ALA A 326 9.06 -9.40 2.73
N VAL A 327 8.35 -9.44 3.86
CA VAL A 327 8.90 -9.05 5.18
C VAL A 327 10.20 -9.79 5.53
N PRO A 328 10.35 -11.12 5.32
CA PRO A 328 11.62 -11.81 5.54
C PRO A 328 12.80 -11.23 4.76
N LEU A 329 12.56 -10.76 3.53
CA LEU A 329 13.61 -10.13 2.69
C LEU A 329 14.02 -8.77 3.27
N VAL A 330 13.05 -7.98 3.73
CA VAL A 330 13.29 -6.69 4.40
C VAL A 330 14.07 -6.89 5.70
N ARG A 331 13.72 -7.91 6.49
CA ARG A 331 14.45 -8.30 7.70
C ARG A 331 15.88 -8.71 7.39
N ALA A 332 16.09 -9.55 6.38
CA ALA A 332 17.42 -9.98 5.95
C ALA A 332 18.27 -8.79 5.50
N ALA A 333 17.71 -7.85 4.73
CA ALA A 333 18.39 -6.64 4.30
C ALA A 333 18.78 -5.73 5.47
N ALA A 334 17.89 -5.52 6.44
CA ALA A 334 18.21 -4.75 7.65
C ALA A 334 19.35 -5.42 8.44
N ARG A 335 19.26 -6.72 8.71
CA ARG A 335 20.28 -7.49 9.44
C ARG A 335 21.60 -7.61 8.69
N MET A 336 21.58 -7.60 7.36
CA MET A 336 22.80 -7.54 6.56
C MET A 336 23.59 -6.26 6.88
N LEU A 337 22.91 -5.13 7.08
CA LEU A 337 23.58 -3.88 7.42
C LEU A 337 24.04 -3.84 8.88
N THR A 338 23.29 -4.41 9.81
CA THR A 338 23.56 -4.31 11.26
C THR A 338 24.39 -5.45 11.85
N ASP A 339 24.14 -6.70 11.43
CA ASP A 339 24.63 -7.89 12.14
C ASP A 339 25.84 -8.54 11.43
N VAL A 340 25.98 -8.34 10.11
CA VAL A 340 27.13 -8.89 9.37
C VAL A 340 28.38 -8.10 9.74
N ALA A 341 29.44 -8.81 10.14
CA ALA A 341 30.73 -8.23 10.48
C ALA A 341 31.36 -7.51 9.28
N SER A 342 32.27 -6.57 9.55
CA SER A 342 33.15 -6.05 8.50
C SER A 342 34.15 -7.13 8.08
N LEU A 343 34.59 -7.12 6.82
CA LEU A 343 35.63 -8.04 6.34
C LEU A 343 36.95 -7.81 7.10
N ASP A 344 37.28 -6.54 7.40
CA ASP A 344 38.48 -6.17 8.14
C ASP A 344 38.51 -6.78 9.55
N ASP A 345 37.39 -6.77 10.27
CA ASP A 345 37.31 -7.37 11.61
C ASP A 345 37.45 -8.89 11.57
N VAL A 346 36.89 -9.54 10.54
CA VAL A 346 37.05 -10.99 10.32
C VAL A 346 38.52 -11.32 10.07
N LEU A 347 39.18 -10.60 9.17
CA LEU A 347 40.59 -10.83 8.82
C LEU A 347 41.54 -10.52 9.98
N ALA A 348 41.16 -9.57 10.85
CA ALA A 348 41.90 -9.22 12.05
C ALA A 348 41.61 -10.15 13.25
N GLY A 349 40.69 -11.12 13.13
CA GLY A 349 40.33 -12.05 14.20
C GLY A 349 39.64 -11.40 15.41
N LYS A 350 38.80 -10.38 15.17
CA LYS A 350 38.14 -9.57 16.21
C LYS A 350 36.67 -9.97 16.50
N ILE A 351 36.20 -11.08 15.93
CA ILE A 351 34.81 -11.57 16.04
C ILE A 351 34.71 -12.87 16.84
#